data_AF-A0A359DFD3-F1
#
_entry.id   AF-A0A359DFD3-F1
#
_cell.length_a   1.000
_cell.length_b   1.000
_cell.length_c   1.000
_cell.angle_alpha   90.00
_cell.angle_beta   90.00
_cell.angle_gamma   90.00
#
_symmetry.space_group_name_H-M   'P 1'
#
loop_
_entity.id
_entity.type
_entity.pdbx_description
1 polymer ?
#
loop_
_entity_poly.entity_id
_entity_poly.type
_entity_poly.pdbx_seq_one_letter_code
_entity_poly.pdbx_strand_id
1 'polypeptide(L)' 'TGIKSPIGIKVAGSNLTHIDAVTQAVERAAKQVPGVSSALAERLTGGRYIDVDIDRQAAARYGLNIADVQSIVAGAIG' A
#
# COMPACT_ATOMS: atom_id res chain seq x y z
N THR A 1 16.59 5.47 -10.05
CA THR A 1 15.36 4.71 -10.32
C THR A 1 15.60 3.29 -9.83
N GLY A 2 14.91 2.81 -8.80
CA GLY A 2 15.17 1.48 -8.21
C GLY A 2 14.75 0.29 -9.09
N ILE A 3 14.74 0.46 -10.41
CA ILE A 3 14.21 -0.52 -11.37
C ILE A 3 15.29 -1.58 -11.60
N LYS A 4 14.92 -2.85 -11.37
CA LYS A 4 15.84 -4.00 -11.50
C LYS A 4 15.93 -4.56 -12.93
N SER A 5 15.00 -4.16 -13.80
CA SER A 5 14.92 -4.61 -15.20
C SER A 5 15.64 -3.64 -16.14
N PRO A 6 16.14 -4.12 -17.32
CA PRO A 6 16.75 -3.25 -18.32
C PRO A 6 15.82 -2.17 -18.88
N ILE A 7 14.51 -2.44 -18.91
CA ILE A 7 13.46 -1.51 -19.34
C ILE A 7 12.48 -1.33 -18.18
N GLY A 8 12.06 -0.08 -17.95
CA GLY A 8 11.09 0.26 -16.92
C GLY A 8 10.22 1.44 -17.30
N ILE A 9 8.94 1.39 -16.90
CA ILE A 9 7.95 2.45 -17.12
C ILE A 9 7.55 3.01 -15.76
N LYS A 10 7.61 4.33 -15.59
CA LYS A 10 7.21 5.01 -14.35
C LYS A 10 5.88 5.74 -14.57
N VAL A 11 4.86 5.36 -13.82
CA VAL A 11 3.58 6.06 -13.76
C VAL A 11 3.56 6.89 -12.47
N ALA A 12 3.30 8.19 -12.58
CA ALA A 12 3.22 9.11 -11.45
C ALA A 12 1.91 9.88 -11.49
N GLY A 13 1.36 10.19 -10.31
CA GLY A 13 0.11 10.92 -10.16
C GLY A 13 -0.18 11.18 -8.69
N SER A 14 -1.30 11.87 -8.42
CA SER A 14 -1.76 12.19 -7.07
C SER A 14 -2.77 11.19 -6.50
N ASN A 15 -3.30 10.29 -7.32
CA ASN A 15 -4.32 9.32 -6.92
C ASN A 15 -3.80 7.89 -7.12
N LEU A 16 -3.65 7.13 -6.03
CA LEU A 16 -3.11 5.77 -6.05
C LEU A 16 -3.96 4.80 -6.86
N THR A 17 -5.29 4.92 -6.80
CA THR A 17 -6.23 4.08 -7.58
C THR A 17 -6.04 4.29 -9.08
N HIS A 18 -5.84 5.54 -9.51
CA HIS A 18 -5.59 5.85 -10.92
C HIS A 18 -4.23 5.33 -11.36
N ILE A 19 -3.19 5.47 -10.53
CA ILE A 19 -1.86 4.95 -10.86
C ILE A 19 -1.92 3.43 -11.01
N ASP A 20 -2.59 2.72 -10.10
CA ASP A 20 -2.74 1.25 -10.18
C ASP A 20 -3.45 0.84 -11.48
N ALA A 21 -4.58 1.47 -11.80
CA ALA A 21 -5.34 1.19 -13.02
C ALA A 21 -4.50 1.42 -14.30
N VAL A 22 -3.77 2.54 -14.36
CA VAL A 22 -2.91 2.87 -15.51
C VAL A 22 -1.74 1.88 -15.60
N THR A 23 -1.10 1.54 -14.49
CA THR A 23 0.06 0.63 -14.50
C THR A 23 -0.37 -0.78 -14.95
N GLN A 24 -1.56 -1.25 -14.55
CA GLN A 24 -2.14 -2.51 -15.04
C GLN A 24 -2.51 -2.46 -16.53
N ALA A 25 -2.99 -1.32 -17.03
CA ALA A 25 -3.24 -1.15 -18.47
C ALA A 25 -1.93 -1.19 -19.27
N VAL A 26 -0.89 -0.52 -18.78
CA VAL A 26 0.46 -0.54 -19.37
C VAL A 26 1.04 -1.94 -19.38
N GLU A 27 0.91 -2.70 -18.28
CA GLU A 27 1.37 -4.09 -18.22
C GLU A 27 0.69 -4.95 -19.29
N ARG A 28 -0.65 -4.85 -19.42
CA ARG A 28 -1.42 -5.60 -20.43
C ARG A 28 -0.98 -5.24 -21.85
N ALA A 29 -0.77 -3.97 -22.14
CA ALA A 29 -0.29 -3.52 -23.45
C ALA A 29 1.14 -3.99 -23.72
N ALA A 30 2.05 -3.89 -22.74
CA ALA A 30 3.43 -4.31 -22.88
C ALA A 30 3.56 -5.81 -23.19
N LYS A 31 2.71 -6.66 -22.58
CA LYS A 31 2.65 -8.10 -22.87
C LYS A 31 2.31 -8.44 -24.32
N GLN A 32 1.74 -7.50 -25.09
CA GLN A 32 1.38 -7.71 -26.50
C GLN A 32 2.51 -7.33 -27.46
N VAL A 33 3.59 -6.69 -26.98
CA VAL A 33 4.69 -6.22 -27.82
C VAL A 33 5.63 -7.39 -28.14
N PRO A 34 5.90 -7.68 -29.43
CA PRO A 34 6.86 -8.71 -29.82
C PRO A 34 8.24 -8.47 -29.19
N GLY A 35 8.81 -9.52 -28.59
CA GLY A 35 10.11 -9.45 -27.90
C GLY A 35 10.03 -9.14 -26.40
N VAL A 36 8.85 -8.81 -25.86
CA VAL A 36 8.67 -8.72 -24.40
C VAL A 36 8.59 -10.13 -23.82
N SER A 37 9.62 -10.51 -23.07
CA SER A 37 9.66 -11.80 -22.35
C SER A 37 8.74 -11.80 -21.12
N SER A 38 8.68 -10.69 -20.39
CA SER A 38 7.79 -10.49 -19.25
C SER A 38 7.55 -9.00 -19.00
N ALA A 39 6.38 -8.66 -18.47
CA ALA A 39 6.05 -7.34 -17.97
C ALA A 39 5.24 -7.48 -16.68
N LEU A 40 5.58 -6.67 -15.67
CA LEU A 40 4.95 -6.69 -14.35
C LEU A 40 4.76 -5.25 -13.85
N ALA A 41 3.52 -4.90 -13.52
CA ALA A 41 3.20 -3.73 -12.73
C ALA A 41 3.42 -4.05 -11.24
N GLU A 42 4.23 -3.26 -10.55
CA GLU A 42 4.35 -3.35 -9.11
C GLU A 42 3.03 -2.90 -8.46
N ARG A 43 2.50 -3.72 -7.54
CA ARG A 43 1.25 -3.38 -6.84
C ARG A 43 1.53 -2.33 -5.79
N LEU A 44 0.88 -1.18 -5.92
CA LEU A 44 0.98 -0.08 -4.95
C LEU A 44 0.19 -0.35 -3.67
N THR A 45 -0.80 -1.23 -3.73
CA THR A 45 -1.65 -1.62 -2.61
C THR A 45 -1.48 -3.13 -2.35
N GLY A 46 -1.20 -3.51 -1.11
CA GLY A 46 -0.85 -4.89 -0.78
C GLY A 46 -0.29 -5.10 0.62
N GLY A 47 0.07 -4.02 1.32
CA GLY A 47 0.28 -4.09 2.76
C GLY A 47 -1.02 -4.55 3.43
N ARG A 48 -0.92 -5.59 4.26
CA ARG A 48 -2.01 -5.99 5.15
C ARG A 48 -1.83 -5.21 6.43
N TYR A 49 -2.85 -4.47 6.82
CA TYR A 49 -2.84 -3.66 8.04
C TYR A 49 -3.95 -4.14 8.97
N ILE A 50 -3.67 -4.08 10.26
CA ILE A 50 -4.69 -4.15 11.30
C ILE A 50 -4.83 -2.73 11.82
N ASP A 51 -5.94 -2.09 11.47
CA ASP A 51 -6.25 -0.75 11.97
C ASP A 51 -6.91 -0.87 13.34
N VAL A 52 -6.27 -0.30 14.36
CA VAL A 52 -6.86 -0.18 15.69
C VAL A 52 -7.43 1.22 15.85
N ASP A 53 -8.74 1.32 15.67
CA ASP A 53 -9.48 2.56 15.92
C ASP A 53 -9.89 2.65 17.40
N ILE A 54 -9.32 3.62 18.12
CA ILE A 54 -9.52 3.79 19.56
C ILE A 54 -10.70 4.71 19.79
N ASP A 55 -11.79 4.17 20.31
CA ASP A 55 -12.92 4.97 20.79
C ASP A 55 -12.52 5.76 22.05
N ARG A 56 -12.27 7.05 21.86
CA ARG A 56 -11.89 7.98 22.93
C ARG A 56 -12.97 8.10 24.00
N GLN A 57 -14.26 8.07 23.64
CA GLN A 57 -15.34 8.20 24.62
C GLN A 57 -15.46 6.95 25.48
N ALA A 58 -15.27 5.77 24.89
CA ALA A 58 -15.23 4.52 25.64
C ALA A 58 -14.01 4.46 26.56
N ALA A 59 -12.81 4.81 26.07
CA ALA A 59 -11.58 4.81 26.86
C ALA A 59 -11.67 5.73 28.10
N ALA A 60 -12.29 6.90 27.95
CA ALA A 60 -12.50 7.84 29.05
C ALA A 60 -13.32 7.26 30.22
N ARG A 61 -14.27 6.35 29.94
CA ARG A 61 -15.05 5.68 30.99
C ARG A 61 -14.20 4.78 31.89
N TYR A 62 -13.06 4.33 31.38
CA TYR A 62 -12.09 3.51 32.10
C TYR A 62 -10.88 4.32 32.59
N GLY A 63 -10.90 5.66 32.44
CA GLY A 63 -9.79 6.53 32.81
C GLY A 63 -8.52 6.32 31.97
N LEU A 64 -8.62 5.68 30.80
CA LEU A 64 -7.49 5.36 29.94
C LEU A 64 -7.17 6.51 29.00
N ASN A 65 -5.88 6.84 28.87
CA ASN A 65 -5.40 7.72 27.82
C ASN A 65 -5.22 6.92 26.51
N ILE A 66 -5.38 7.60 25.36
CA ILE A 66 -5.10 7.02 24.04
C ILE A 66 -3.65 6.52 23.97
N ALA A 67 -2.71 7.27 24.55
CA ALA A 67 -1.30 6.86 24.57
C ALA A 67 -1.10 5.51 25.28
N ASP A 68 -1.82 5.26 26.37
CA ASP A 68 -1.72 4.00 27.12
C ASP A 68 -2.28 2.84 26.28
N VAL A 69 -3.45 3.05 25.65
CA VAL A 69 -4.05 2.06 24.75
C VAL A 69 -3.14 1.76 23.57
N GLN A 70 -2.56 2.78 22.94
CA GLN A 70 -1.59 2.61 21.85
C GLN A 70 -0.33 1.86 22.31
N SER A 71 0.20 2.17 23.50
CA SER A 71 1.38 1.49 24.04
C SER A 71 1.11 0.01 24.30
N ILE A 72 -0.09 -0.35 24.77
CA ILE A 72 -0.46 -1.74 24.98
C ILE A 72 -0.58 -2.45 23.63
N VAL A 73 -1.24 -1.84 22.65
CA VAL A 73 -1.41 -2.42 21.31
C VAL A 73 -0.05 -2.65 20.64
N ALA A 74 0.85 -1.66 20.67
CA ALA A 74 2.21 -1.79 20.16
C ALA A 74 3.01 -2.87 20.91
N GLY A 75 2.90 -2.94 22.23
CA GLY A 75 3.61 -3.95 23.03
C GLY A 75 3.07 -5.38 22.88
N ALA A 76 1.75 -5.52 22.68
CA ALA A 76 1.08 -6.82 22.64
C ALA A 76 0.98 -7.42 21.22
N ILE A 77 0.89 -6.57 20.19
CA ILE A 77 0.74 -6.98 18.79
C ILE A 77 2.04 -6.75 18.00
N GLY A 78 2.73 -5.64 18.24
CA GLY A 78 3.92 -5.20 17.50
C GLY A 78 3.69 -3.89 16.77
#